data_AF-A0A957Z540-F1
#
_entry.id   AF-A0A957Z540-F1
#
_cell.length_a   1.000
_cell.length_b   1.000
_cell.length_c   1.000
_cell.angle_alpha   90.00
_cell.angle_beta   90.00
_cell.angle_gamma   90.00
#
_symmetry.space_group_name_H-M   'P 1'
#
loop_
_entity.id
_entity.type
_entity.pdbx_description
1 polymer ?
#
loop_
_entity_poly.entity_id
_entity_poly.type
_entity_poly.pdbx_seq_one_letter_code
_entity_poly.pdbx_strand_id
1 'polypeptide(L)'
;MTKQYGFFEQLAIGEAYERRLDDHFRQALDIAAIMPATRMQQGAGIDRIWHMQDGRLATVEYKADDRAGRTGNAFVETISVDTTQKPGWAVSSAAMLLAYMVTQPETIYLIAMGRLRA
;
A
#
# COMPACT_ATOMS: atom_id res chain seq x y z
N MET A 1 25.74 14.81 4.85
CA MET A 1 25.06 14.63 3.54
C MET A 1 24.44 13.23 3.47
N THR A 2 23.56 12.89 4.41
CA THR A 2 23.17 11.49 4.68
C THR A 2 21.65 11.27 4.59
N LYS A 3 20.86 12.33 4.84
CA LYS A 3 19.39 12.27 4.89
C LYS A 3 18.75 12.15 3.50
N GLN A 4 19.34 12.78 2.50
CA GLN A 4 18.83 12.81 1.13
C GLN A 4 19.14 11.51 0.36
N TYR A 5 20.30 10.90 0.63
CA TYR A 5 20.69 9.62 0.04
C TYR A 5 19.75 8.49 0.51
N GLY A 6 19.45 8.43 1.80
CA GLY A 6 18.50 7.44 2.35
C GLY A 6 17.07 7.62 1.85
N PHE A 7 16.64 8.84 1.50
CA PHE A 7 15.33 9.08 0.91
C PHE A 7 15.21 8.47 -0.50
N PHE A 8 16.20 8.71 -1.37
CA PHE A 8 16.16 8.18 -2.74
C PHE A 8 16.26 6.65 -2.76
N GLU A 9 17.05 6.05 -1.87
CA GLU A 9 17.13 4.60 -1.72
C GLU A 9 15.80 4.01 -1.23
N GLN A 10 15.19 4.60 -0.19
CA GLN A 10 13.87 4.16 0.30
C GLN A 10 12.77 4.32 -0.75
N LEU A 11 12.81 5.40 -1.53
CA LEU A 11 11.89 5.63 -2.63
C LEU A 11 12.04 4.56 -3.72
N ALA A 12 13.27 4.29 -4.16
CA ALA A 12 13.54 3.27 -5.16
C ALA A 12 13.12 1.85 -4.71
N ILE A 13 13.32 1.55 -3.43
CA ILE A 13 12.85 0.30 -2.81
C ILE A 13 11.32 0.24 -2.82
N GLY A 14 10.64 1.33 -2.44
CA GLY A 14 9.19 1.46 -2.49
C GLY A 14 8.64 1.19 -3.90
N GLU A 15 9.18 1.88 -4.90
CA GLU A 15 8.77 1.69 -6.30
C GLU A 15 9.00 0.26 -6.81
N ALA A 16 10.07 -0.41 -6.36
CA ALA A 16 10.31 -1.81 -6.70
C ALA A 16 9.25 -2.74 -6.10
N TYR A 17 8.83 -2.50 -4.87
CA TYR A 17 7.74 -3.24 -4.25
C TYR A 17 6.39 -2.97 -4.92
N GLU A 18 6.13 -1.71 -5.30
CA GLU A 18 4.90 -1.38 -6.04
C GLU A 18 4.83 -2.12 -7.38
N ARG A 19 5.94 -2.19 -8.13
CA ARG A 19 5.99 -2.96 -9.39
C ARG A 19 5.73 -4.45 -9.16
N ARG A 20 6.31 -5.03 -8.11
CA ARG A 20 6.07 -6.44 -7.75
C ARG A 20 4.60 -6.70 -7.43
N LEU A 21 3.95 -5.80 -6.71
CA LEU A 21 2.52 -5.89 -6.41
C LEU A 21 1.68 -5.74 -7.68
N ASP A 22 2.00 -4.79 -8.55
CA ASP A 22 1.33 -4.62 -9.83
C ASP A 22 1.41 -5.91 -10.67
N ASP A 23 2.59 -6.53 -10.77
CA ASP A 23 2.78 -7.77 -11.51
C ASP A 23 2.04 -8.96 -10.87
N HIS A 24 2.10 -9.09 -9.54
CA HIS A 24 1.39 -10.13 -8.80
C HIS A 24 -0.13 -10.04 -9.05
N PHE A 25 -0.74 -8.87 -8.89
CA PHE A 25 -2.20 -8.74 -9.03
C PHE A 25 -2.67 -8.82 -10.47
N ARG A 26 -1.88 -8.38 -11.46
CA ARG A 26 -2.18 -8.64 -12.88
C ARG A 26 -2.27 -10.12 -13.21
N GLN A 27 -1.48 -10.95 -12.54
CA GLN A 27 -1.46 -12.40 -12.74
C GLN A 27 -2.51 -13.12 -11.90
N ALA A 28 -2.76 -12.64 -10.69
CA ALA A 28 -3.62 -13.31 -9.72
C ALA A 28 -5.12 -12.99 -9.86
N LEU A 29 -5.47 -11.85 -10.48
CA LEU A 29 -6.85 -11.34 -10.55
C LEU A 29 -7.23 -10.92 -11.97
N ASP A 30 -8.54 -10.90 -12.25
CA ASP A 30 -9.10 -10.44 -13.53
C ASP A 30 -9.09 -8.90 -13.65
N ILE A 31 -7.90 -8.31 -13.65
CA ILE A 31 -7.68 -6.87 -13.79
C ILE A 31 -7.39 -6.54 -15.26
N ALA A 32 -8.20 -5.67 -15.85
CA ALA A 32 -7.97 -5.14 -17.20
C ALA A 32 -6.82 -4.12 -17.24
N ALA A 33 -6.72 -3.26 -16.22
CA ALA A 33 -5.63 -2.29 -16.10
C ALA A 33 -5.35 -1.91 -14.64
N ILE A 34 -4.07 -1.68 -14.33
CA ILE A 34 -3.62 -1.06 -13.09
C ILE A 34 -3.01 0.29 -13.44
N MET A 35 -3.59 1.37 -12.93
CA MET A 35 -3.14 2.75 -13.18
C MET A 35 -2.60 3.39 -11.90
N PRO A 36 -1.52 4.20 -11.99
CA PRO A 36 -1.09 5.02 -10.87
C PRO A 36 -2.16 6.07 -10.53
N ALA A 37 -2.37 6.31 -9.24
CA ALA A 37 -3.24 7.39 -8.79
C ALA A 37 -2.59 8.77 -9.04
N THR A 38 -3.44 9.79 -9.21
CA THR A 38 -2.98 11.19 -9.26
C THR A 38 -2.37 11.61 -7.93
N ARG A 39 -1.57 12.69 -7.95
CA ARG A 39 -0.97 13.24 -6.72
C ARG A 39 -2.00 13.58 -5.63
N MET A 40 -3.17 14.07 -6.03
CA MET A 40 -4.27 14.36 -5.10
C MET A 40 -4.80 13.09 -4.44
N GLN A 41 -4.96 12.01 -5.22
CA GLN A 41 -5.41 10.71 -4.73
C GLN A 41 -4.36 10.02 -3.84
N GLN A 42 -3.07 10.12 -4.20
CA GLN A 42 -1.96 9.68 -3.35
C GLN A 42 -1.94 10.41 -2.02
N GLY A 43 -2.23 11.72 -2.02
CA GLY A 43 -2.42 12.51 -0.79
C GLY A 43 -3.58 12.02 0.09
N ALA A 44 -4.52 11.25 -0.48
CA ALA A 44 -5.62 10.60 0.22
C ALA A 44 -5.35 9.09 0.48
N GLY A 45 -4.11 8.61 0.33
CA GLY A 45 -3.74 7.22 0.59
C GLY A 45 -4.14 6.24 -0.51
N ILE A 46 -4.31 6.69 -1.75
CA ILE A 46 -4.59 5.83 -2.91
C ILE A 46 -3.34 5.79 -3.80
N ASP A 47 -2.76 4.62 -3.98
CA ASP A 47 -1.55 4.43 -4.80
C ASP A 47 -1.89 3.94 -6.21
N ARG A 48 -2.93 3.10 -6.33
CA ARG A 48 -3.38 2.50 -7.58
C ARG A 48 -4.90 2.54 -7.74
N ILE A 49 -5.31 2.55 -9.00
CA ILE A 49 -6.69 2.32 -9.42
C ILE A 49 -6.69 1.07 -10.30
N TRP A 50 -7.42 0.05 -9.86
CA TRP A 50 -7.62 -1.18 -10.62
C TRP A 50 -8.92 -1.08 -11.41
N HIS A 51 -8.82 -1.30 -12.72
CA HIS A 51 -9.94 -1.46 -13.61
C HIS A 51 -10.16 -2.96 -13.83
N MET A 52 -11.24 -3.51 -13.27
CA MET A 52 -11.58 -4.92 -13.42
C MET A 52 -12.14 -5.19 -14.82
N GLN A 53 -12.02 -6.42 -15.31
CA GLN A 53 -12.57 -6.78 -16.63
C GLN A 53 -14.10 -6.60 -16.73
N ASP A 54 -14.81 -6.72 -15.61
CA ASP A 54 -16.26 -6.53 -15.52
C ASP A 54 -16.70 -5.05 -15.42
N GLY A 55 -15.75 -4.11 -15.52
CA GLY A 55 -15.99 -2.67 -15.46
C GLY A 55 -16.02 -2.07 -14.06
N ARG A 56 -15.88 -2.87 -12.99
CA ARG A 56 -15.72 -2.34 -11.64
C ARG A 56 -14.37 -1.65 -11.47
N LEU A 57 -14.32 -0.72 -10.52
CA LEU A 57 -13.10 -0.04 -10.09
C LEU A 57 -12.79 -0.39 -8.63
N ALA A 58 -11.51 -0.52 -8.30
CA ALA A 58 -11.02 -0.56 -6.93
C ALA A 58 -9.87 0.42 -6.73
N THR A 59 -9.95 1.24 -5.68
CA THR A 59 -8.83 2.08 -5.24
C THR A 59 -8.01 1.32 -4.21
N VAL A 60 -6.69 1.31 -4.35
CA VAL A 60 -5.81 0.45 -3.56
C VAL A 60 -4.63 1.23 -3.00
N GLU A 61 -4.34 1.02 -1.72
CA GLU A 61 -3.11 1.45 -1.06
C GLU A 61 -2.15 0.27 -0.97
N TYR A 62 -0.89 0.49 -1.33
CA TYR A 62 0.17 -0.50 -1.24
C TYR A 62 1.04 -0.24 -0.02
N LYS A 63 1.35 -1.31 0.72
CA LYS A 63 2.32 -1.30 1.81
C LYS A 63 3.24 -2.49 1.67
N ALA A 64 4.53 -2.26 1.86
CA ALA A 64 5.53 -3.31 1.95
C ALA A 64 6.22 -3.21 3.30
N ASP A 65 6.32 -4.33 4.02
CA ASP A 65 6.87 -4.41 5.36
C ASP A 65 7.96 -5.48 5.43
N ASP A 66 9.21 -5.02 5.53
CA ASP A 66 10.39 -5.87 5.69
C ASP A 66 10.59 -6.32 7.15
N ARG A 67 10.06 -5.56 8.10
CA ARG A 67 10.18 -5.85 9.53
C ARG A 67 9.19 -6.90 9.98
N ALA A 68 8.00 -6.92 9.40
CA ALA A 68 6.97 -7.91 9.71
C ALA A 68 7.46 -9.33 9.46
N GLY A 69 8.16 -9.54 8.35
CA GLY A 69 8.76 -10.84 8.02
C GLY A 69 9.81 -11.30 9.02
N ARG A 70 10.65 -10.38 9.49
CA ARG A 70 11.71 -10.66 10.47
C ARG A 70 11.20 -10.88 11.89
N THR A 71 10.13 -10.20 12.27
CA THR A 71 9.63 -10.17 13.65
C THR A 71 8.41 -11.05 13.88
N GLY A 72 7.75 -11.50 12.81
CA GLY A 72 6.47 -12.19 12.87
C GLY A 72 5.28 -11.28 13.21
N ASN A 73 5.46 -9.96 13.25
CA ASN A 73 4.43 -9.00 13.66
C ASN A 73 4.17 -7.98 12.56
N ALA A 74 2.94 -7.92 12.05
CA ALA A 74 2.50 -6.85 11.15
C ALA A 74 2.12 -5.59 11.95
N PHE A 75 2.52 -4.42 11.45
CA PHE A 75 2.22 -3.14 12.09
C PHE A 75 1.20 -2.36 11.27
N VAL A 76 0.08 -2.00 11.90
CA VAL A 76 -0.98 -1.18 11.33
C VAL A 76 -1.01 0.16 12.05
N GLU A 77 -0.75 1.25 11.33
CA GLU A 77 -0.63 2.58 11.93
C GLU A 77 -2.00 3.26 12.04
N THR A 78 -2.50 3.39 13.27
CA THR A 78 -3.75 4.09 13.58
C THR A 78 -3.53 5.56 13.93
N ILE A 79 -2.33 5.92 14.43
CA ILE A 79 -1.90 7.28 14.76
C ILE A 79 -0.51 7.50 14.19
N SER A 80 -0.35 8.58 13.41
CA SER A 80 0.91 8.96 12.75
C SER A 80 1.75 9.92 13.58
N VAL A 81 1.10 10.87 14.24
CA VAL A 81 1.74 11.85 15.13
C VAL A 81 0.93 11.91 16.41
N ASP A 82 1.48 11.35 17.47
CA ASP A 82 0.85 11.20 18.79
C ASP A 82 0.52 12.56 19.45
N THR A 83 1.44 13.53 19.35
CA THR A 83 1.28 14.88 19.91
C THR A 83 0.08 15.65 19.36
N THR A 84 -0.32 15.36 18.13
CA THR A 84 -1.44 16.02 17.45
C THR A 84 -2.60 15.07 17.16
N GLN A 85 -2.51 13.81 17.62
CA GLN A 85 -3.45 12.75 17.28
C GLN A 85 -3.72 12.65 15.77
N LYS A 86 -2.69 12.91 14.95
CA LYS A 86 -2.83 12.84 13.51
C LYS A 86 -3.15 11.40 13.12
N PRO A 87 -4.24 11.13 12.38
CA PRO A 87 -4.60 9.78 12.02
C PRO A 87 -3.49 9.10 11.20
N GLY A 88 -3.23 7.83 11.52
CA GLY A 88 -2.33 6.96 10.75
C GLY A 88 -2.95 6.54 9.42
N TRP A 89 -2.16 5.89 8.56
CA TRP A 89 -2.61 5.50 7.21
C TRP A 89 -3.82 4.55 7.24
N ALA A 90 -3.93 3.68 8.26
CA ALA A 90 -5.04 2.74 8.35
C ALA A 90 -6.39 3.46 8.50
N VAL A 91 -6.38 4.66 9.10
CA VAL A 91 -7.57 5.48 9.36
C VAL A 91 -7.76 6.55 8.28
N SER A 92 -6.69 7.23 7.87
CA SER A 92 -6.76 8.38 6.95
C SER A 92 -6.93 8.01 5.48
N SER A 93 -6.58 6.79 5.09
CA SER A 93 -6.64 6.35 3.70
C SER A 93 -8.08 6.32 3.15
N ALA A 94 -8.25 6.76 1.91
CA ALA A 94 -9.50 6.68 1.17
C ALA A 94 -9.56 5.46 0.23
N ALA A 95 -8.55 4.58 0.25
CA ALA A 95 -8.54 3.37 -0.55
C ALA A 95 -9.65 2.38 -0.11
N MET A 96 -10.19 1.63 -1.07
CA MET A 96 -11.12 0.53 -0.80
C MET A 96 -10.39 -0.70 -0.28
N LEU A 97 -9.19 -0.95 -0.79
CA LEU A 97 -8.37 -2.11 -0.49
C LEU A 97 -6.99 -1.69 0.01
N LEU A 98 -6.43 -2.48 0.92
CA LEU A 98 -5.03 -2.49 1.30
C LEU A 98 -4.38 -3.73 0.68
N ALA A 99 -3.35 -3.54 -0.14
CA ALA A 99 -2.41 -4.61 -0.47
C ALA A 99 -1.19 -4.49 0.43
N TYR A 100 -1.07 -5.40 1.39
CA TYR A 100 0.00 -5.42 2.39
C TYR A 100 0.94 -6.59 2.12
N MET A 101 2.17 -6.30 1.71
CA MET A 101 3.20 -7.29 1.41
C MET A 101 4.19 -7.40 2.56
N VAL A 102 4.23 -8.56 3.19
CA VAL A 102 5.38 -8.98 3.99
C VAL A 102 6.45 -9.47 3.02
N THR A 103 7.68 -8.98 3.12
CA THR A 103 8.69 -9.22 2.06
C THR A 103 9.48 -10.52 2.24
N GLN A 104 9.57 -11.07 3.46
CA GLN A 104 10.32 -12.30 3.74
C GLN A 104 9.79 -13.10 4.95
N PRO A 105 9.22 -14.30 4.78
CA PRO A 105 8.81 -14.86 3.49
C PRO A 105 7.82 -13.93 2.80
N GLU A 106 7.82 -13.93 1.46
CA GLU A 106 6.85 -13.10 0.74
C GLU A 106 5.44 -13.59 1.04
N THR A 107 4.59 -12.70 1.55
CA THR A 107 3.17 -12.98 1.78
C THR A 107 2.39 -11.71 1.53
N ILE A 108 1.43 -11.75 0.63
CA ILE A 108 0.61 -10.60 0.24
C ILE A 108 -0.80 -10.80 0.79
N TYR A 109 -1.25 -9.84 1.59
CA TYR A 109 -2.60 -9.77 2.12
C TYR A 109 -3.38 -8.72 1.34
N LEU A 110 -4.57 -9.08 0.87
CA LEU A 110 -5.52 -8.14 0.28
C LEU A 110 -6.70 -7.96 1.24
N ILE A 111 -6.81 -6.78 1.83
CA ILE A 111 -7.74 -6.49 2.92
C ILE A 111 -8.67 -5.37 2.49
N ALA A 112 -9.98 -5.53 2.69
CA ALA A 112 -10.91 -4.43 2.54
C ALA A 112 -10.66 -3.40 3.66
N MET A 113 -10.36 -2.15 3.31
CA MET A 113 -10.09 -1.08 4.28
C MET A 113 -11.26 -0.86 5.24
N GLY A 114 -12.50 -1.02 4.75
CA GLY A 114 -13.69 -0.98 5.60
C GLY A 114 -13.72 -2.06 6.70
N ARG A 115 -13.12 -3.23 6.46
CA ARG A 115 -12.98 -4.29 7.49
C ARG A 115 -11.80 -4.05 8.42
N LEU A 116 -10.73 -3.44 7.92
CA LEU A 116 -9.57 -3.09 8.75
C LEU A 116 -9.94 -2.08 9.86
N ARG A 117 -10.95 -1.22 9.60
CA ARG A 117 -11.40 -0.15 10.48
C ARG A 117 -12.59 -0.51 11.37
N ALA A 118 -13.19 -1.68 11.16
CA ALA A 118 -14.42 -2.10 11.82
C ALA A 118 -14.19 -2.55 13.27
#